data_AF-A0A831M8A2-F1
#
_entry.id   AF-A0A831M8A2-F1
#
_cell.length_a   1.000
_cell.length_b   1.000
_cell.length_c   1.000
_cell.angle_alpha   90.00
_cell.angle_beta   90.00
_cell.angle_gamma   90.00
#
_symmetry.space_group_name_H-M   'P 1'
#
loop_
_entity.id
_entity.type
_entity.pdbx_description
1 polymer ?
#
loop_
_entity_poly.entity_id
_entity_poly.type
_entity_poly.pdbx_seq_one_letter_code
_entity_poly.pdbx_strand_id
1 'polypeptide(L)'
;MKKYLAVWALLLVLTAVEVVLAYLHTPPAIMLALLIGLSLVKAGSIVAWFMHLAEEHRALAWTLIPAFFFIALILLGILPDASRAGGVLPR
;
A
#
# COMPACT_ATOMS: atom_id res chain seq x y z
N MET A 1 2.44 8.53 -23.25
CA MET A 1 1.04 8.04 -23.26
C MET A 1 0.93 6.54 -23.01
N LYS A 2 1.57 5.66 -23.80
CA LYS A 2 1.48 4.19 -23.66
C LYS A 2 1.80 3.65 -22.24
N LYS A 3 2.81 4.21 -21.57
CA LYS A 3 3.22 3.80 -20.20
C LYS A 3 2.09 3.97 -19.16
N TYR A 4 1.32 5.07 -19.22
CA TYR A 4 0.20 5.32 -18.31
C TYR A 4 -0.96 4.34 -18.52
N LEU A 5 -1.25 3.99 -19.78
CA LEU A 5 -2.29 3.04 -20.10
C LEU A 5 -1.96 1.62 -19.59
N ALA A 6 -0.69 1.22 -19.65
CA ALA A 6 -0.24 -0.07 -19.14
C ALA A 6 -0.42 -0.18 -17.61
N VAL A 7 -0.14 0.90 -16.88
CA VAL A 7 -0.27 0.95 -15.42
C VAL A 7 -1.74 1.00 -15.01
N TRP A 8 -2.53 1.77 -15.74
CA TRP A 8 -3.98 1.78 -15.57
C TRP A 8 -4.57 0.39 -15.77
N ALA A 9 -4.16 -0.33 -16.82
CA ALA A 9 -4.59 -1.70 -17.08
C ALA A 9 -4.05 -2.70 -16.04
N LEU A 10 -2.86 -2.48 -15.49
CA LEU A 10 -2.32 -3.27 -14.38
C LEU A 10 -3.15 -3.06 -13.10
N LEU A 11 -3.52 -1.82 -12.78
CA LEU A 11 -4.27 -1.42 -11.58
C LEU A 11 -5.69 -2.03 -11.56
N LEU A 12 -6.52 -1.68 -12.55
CA LEU A 12 -7.01 -2.66 -13.51
C LEU A 12 -7.25 -4.11 -13.05
N VAL A 13 -6.40 -4.96 -13.62
CA VAL A 13 -6.34 -6.39 -13.36
C VAL A 13 -6.11 -6.68 -11.87
N LEU A 14 -5.30 -5.89 -11.18
CA LEU A 14 -4.99 -6.13 -9.77
C LEU A 14 -6.22 -5.98 -8.88
N THR A 15 -7.09 -4.97 -9.09
CA THR A 15 -8.36 -4.85 -8.37
C THR A 15 -9.32 -5.98 -8.72
N ALA A 16 -9.41 -6.36 -10.00
CA ALA A 16 -10.29 -7.45 -10.43
C ALA A 16 -9.90 -8.78 -9.75
N VAL A 17 -8.60 -9.09 -9.69
CA VAL A 17 -8.07 -10.27 -9.00
C VAL A 17 -8.41 -10.23 -7.51
N GLU A 18 -8.21 -9.08 -6.85
CA GLU A 18 -8.52 -8.88 -5.43
C GLU A 18 -10.00 -9.16 -5.12
N VAL A 19 -10.91 -8.62 -5.94
CA VAL A 19 -12.36 -8.81 -5.80
C VAL A 19 -12.72 -10.29 -5.99
N VAL A 20 -12.18 -10.96 -7.00
CA VAL A 20 -12.45 -12.39 -7.24
C VAL A 20 -11.97 -13.25 -6.07
N LEU A 21 -10.76 -12.99 -5.55
CA LEU A 21 -10.21 -13.68 -4.38
C LEU A 21 -11.03 -13.45 -3.10
N ALA A 22 -11.57 -12.24 -2.93
CA ALA A 22 -12.47 -11.92 -1.82
C ALA A 22 -13.80 -12.68 -1.95
N TYR A 23 -14.36 -12.80 -3.16
CA TYR A 23 -15.59 -13.57 -3.41
C TYR A 23 -15.42 -15.08 -3.15
N LEU A 24 -14.23 -15.62 -3.38
CA LEU A 24 -13.91 -17.03 -3.13
C LEU A 24 -13.84 -17.42 -1.64
N HIS A 25 -14.10 -16.48 -0.71
CA HIS A 25 -14.15 -16.73 0.75
C HIS A 25 -12.92 -17.50 1.27
N THR A 26 -11.75 -17.00 0.87
CA THR A 26 -10.46 -17.56 1.29
C THR A 26 -10.27 -17.39 2.81
N PRO A 27 -9.58 -18.32 3.52
CA PRO A 27 -9.35 -18.20 4.96
C PRO A 27 -8.85 -16.81 5.37
N PRO A 28 -9.33 -16.25 6.49
CA PRO A 28 -9.12 -14.83 6.84
C PRO A 28 -7.64 -14.43 6.92
N ALA A 29 -6.75 -15.32 7.36
CA ALA A 29 -5.31 -15.07 7.40
C ALA A 29 -4.70 -14.91 5.99
N ILE A 30 -5.11 -15.77 5.05
CA ILE A 30 -4.63 -15.75 3.67
C ILE A 30 -5.24 -14.56 2.91
N MET A 31 -6.51 -14.26 3.17
CA MET A 31 -7.19 -13.09 2.61
C MET A 31 -6.50 -11.78 2.99
N LEU A 32 -6.17 -11.59 4.28
CA LEU A 32 -5.46 -10.40 4.76
C LEU A 32 -4.05 -10.29 4.14
N ALA A 33 -3.31 -11.38 4.06
CA ALA A 33 -1.97 -11.39 3.46
C ALA A 33 -2.03 -11.01 1.96
N LEU A 34 -3.02 -11.53 1.22
CA LEU A 34 -3.24 -11.19 -0.19
C LEU A 34 -3.69 -9.74 -0.37
N LEU A 35 -4.62 -9.24 0.44
CA LEU A 35 -5.08 -7.85 0.40
C LEU A 35 -3.91 -6.87 0.63
N ILE A 36 -3.10 -7.11 1.66
CA ILE A 36 -1.92 -6.28 1.95
C ILE A 36 -0.88 -6.41 0.83
N GLY A 37 -0.60 -7.63 0.36
CA GLY A 37 0.36 -7.88 -0.72
C GLY A 37 -0.06 -7.21 -2.04
N LEU A 38 -1.33 -7.35 -2.44
CA LEU A 38 -1.85 -6.68 -3.63
C LEU A 38 -1.81 -5.15 -3.48
N SER A 39 -2.15 -4.63 -2.30
CA SER A 39 -2.08 -3.19 -2.03
C SER A 39 -0.66 -2.63 -2.15
N LEU A 40 0.34 -3.36 -1.65
CA LEU A 40 1.76 -3.02 -1.82
C LEU A 40 2.19 -3.00 -3.29
N VAL A 41 1.80 -4.01 -4.08
CA VAL A 41 2.10 -4.05 -5.53
C VAL A 41 1.45 -2.89 -6.25
N LYS A 42 0.21 -2.54 -5.88
CA LYS A 42 -0.53 -1.38 -6.39
C LYS A 42 0.22 -0.08 -6.11
N ALA A 43 0.61 0.13 -4.85
CA ALA A 43 1.34 1.31 -4.42
C ALA A 43 2.71 1.42 -5.11
N GLY A 44 3.46 0.32 -5.19
CA GLY A 44 4.74 0.27 -5.90
C GLY A 44 4.61 0.59 -7.38
N SER A 45 3.55 0.09 -8.03
CA SER A 45 3.24 0.40 -9.43
C SER A 45 2.93 1.90 -9.63
N ILE A 46 2.13 2.49 -8.74
CA ILE A 46 1.83 3.93 -8.80
C ILE A 46 3.10 4.75 -8.60
N VAL A 47 3.93 4.43 -7.59
CA VAL A 47 5.19 5.15 -7.34
C VAL A 47 6.17 5.00 -8.51
N ALA A 48 6.31 3.80 -9.07
CA ALA A 48 7.25 3.55 -10.16
C ALA A 48 6.88 4.27 -11.47
N TRP A 49 5.58 4.49 -11.73
CA TRP A 49 5.11 4.97 -13.03
C TRP A 49 4.37 6.31 -13.03
N PHE A 50 3.59 6.64 -12.00
CA PHE A 50 2.95 7.96 -11.88
C PHE A 50 3.93 9.04 -11.45
N MET A 51 4.87 8.69 -10.57
CA MET A 51 6.06 9.52 -10.44
C MET A 51 6.97 9.18 -11.62
N HIS A 52 7.20 10.14 -12.50
CA HIS A 52 8.17 10.06 -13.60
C HIS A 52 9.61 10.09 -13.03
N LEU A 53 9.91 9.17 -12.10
CA LEU A 53 11.02 9.25 -11.15
C LEU A 53 12.33 8.70 -11.72
N ALA A 54 12.24 7.94 -12.81
CA ALA A 54 13.39 7.27 -13.41
C ALA A 54 14.09 8.10 -14.51
N GLU A 55 13.43 9.09 -15.12
CA GLU A 55 13.99 9.78 -16.29
C GLU A 55 14.48 11.22 -16.05
N GLU A 56 14.15 11.92 -14.95
CA GLU A 56 14.80 13.23 -14.67
C GLU A 56 15.24 13.51 -13.22
N HIS A 57 14.56 13.07 -12.15
CA HIS A 57 14.96 13.47 -10.77
C HIS A 57 15.04 12.29 -9.79
N ARG A 58 16.22 11.64 -9.73
CA ARG A 58 16.61 10.74 -8.63
C ARG A 58 16.51 11.38 -7.24
N ALA A 59 16.51 12.73 -7.17
CA ALA A 59 16.34 13.49 -5.95
C ALA A 59 14.93 13.36 -5.32
N LEU A 60 13.87 13.19 -6.13
CA LEU A 60 12.50 13.04 -5.60
C LEU A 60 12.23 11.63 -5.06
N ALA A 61 12.92 10.60 -5.55
CA ALA A 61 12.89 9.28 -4.92
C ALA A 61 13.52 9.30 -3.54
N TRP A 62 14.61 10.07 -3.38
CA TRP A 62 15.30 10.22 -2.12
C TRP A 62 14.43 10.92 -1.06
N THR A 63 13.53 11.83 -1.44
CA THR A 63 12.63 12.50 -0.49
C THR A 63 11.45 11.64 -0.04
N LEU A 64 11.10 10.57 -0.78
CA LEU A 64 10.04 9.66 -0.37
C LEU A 64 10.47 8.76 0.81
N ILE A 65 11.75 8.38 0.86
CA ILE A 65 12.34 7.56 1.94
C ILE A 65 12.19 8.21 3.33
N PRO A 66 12.58 9.48 3.57
CA PRO A 66 12.40 10.12 4.87
C PRO A 66 10.92 10.35 5.20
N ALA A 67 10.06 10.62 4.21
CA ALA A 67 8.62 10.73 4.45
C ALA A 67 8.02 9.40 4.95
N PHE A 68 8.40 8.27 4.32
CA PHE A 68 7.98 6.94 4.74
C PHE A 68 8.50 6.60 6.14
N PHE A 69 9.77 6.92 6.42
CA PHE A 69 10.37 6.71 7.73
C PHE A 69 9.67 7.54 8.82
N PHE A 70 9.33 8.80 8.52
CA PHE A 70 8.64 9.68 9.46
C PHE A 70 7.22 9.16 9.79
N ILE A 71 6.48 8.71 8.77
CA ILE A 71 5.16 8.08 8.95
C ILE A 71 5.29 6.80 9.79
N ALA A 72 6.30 5.97 9.52
CA ALA A 72 6.55 4.75 10.30
C ALA A 72 6.87 5.05 11.77
N LEU A 73 7.67 6.09 12.05
CA LEU A 73 7.96 6.53 13.42
C LEU A 73 6.70 7.02 14.15
N ILE A 74 5.85 7.81 13.48
CA ILE A 74 4.59 8.28 14.04
C ILE A 74 3.67 7.09 14.35
N LEU A 75 3.54 6.14 13.42
CA LEU A 75 2.76 4.91 13.64
C LEU A 75 3.31 4.11 14.82
N LEU A 76 4.62 3.94 14.93
CA LEU A 76 5.24 3.19 16.02
C LEU A 76 5.08 3.88 17.39
N GLY A 77 4.97 5.21 17.41
CA GLY A 77 4.62 5.98 18.62
C GLY A 77 3.14 5.89 18.98
N ILE A 78 2.24 5.94 17.99
CA ILE A 78 0.78 5.94 18.21
C ILE A 78 0.22 4.54 18.49
N LEU A 79 0.76 3.49 17.87
CA LEU A 79 0.31 2.10 18.10
C LEU A 79 0.30 1.66 19.57
N PRO A 80 1.38 1.88 20.37
CA PRO A 80 1.38 1.53 21.77
C PRO A 80 0.36 2.36 22.57
N ASP A 81 0.13 3.62 22.22
CA ASP A 81 -0.91 4.46 22.86
C ASP A 81 -2.32 4.00 22.48
N ALA A 82 -2.55 3.62 21.22
CA ALA A 82 -3.81 3.05 20.75
C ALA A 82 -4.10 1.69 21.42
N SER A 83 -3.07 0.85 21.61
CA SER A 83 -3.21 -0.43 22.31
C SER A 83 -3.54 -0.25 23.80
N ARG A 84 -3.04 0.82 24.43
CA ARG A 84 -3.39 1.22 25.80
C ARG A 84 -4.79 1.80 25.89
N ALA A 85 -5.20 2.62 24.93
CA ALA A 85 -6.56 3.19 24.86
C ALA A 85 -7.64 2.11 24.66
N GLY A 86 -7.34 1.04 23.92
CA GLY A 86 -8.22 -0.12 23.74
C GLY A 86 -8.43 -0.97 25.01
N GLY A 87 -7.56 -0.82 26.03
CA GLY A 87 -7.71 -1.47 27.34
C GLY A 87 -8.65 -0.73 28.31
N VAL A 88 -9.06 0.50 27.98
CA VAL A 88 -9.89 1.37 28.83
C VAL A 88 -11.38 1.34 28.45
N LEU A 89 -11.76 0.69 27.35
CA LEU A 89 -13.16 0.52 26.97
C LEU A 89 -13.77 -0.67 27.75
N PRO A 90 -14.78 -0.44 28.62
CA PRO A 90 -15.57 -1.53 29.18
C PRO A 90 -16.33 -2.21 28.04
N ARG A 91 -16.32 -3.55 28.04
CA ARG A 91 -16.96 -4.39 27.04
C ARG A 91 -18.47 -4.43 27.21
#